data_AF-A0AAV0WMG1-F1
#
_entry.id   AF-A0AAV0WMG1-F1
#
_cell.length_a   1.000
_cell.length_b   1.000
_cell.length_c   1.000
_cell.angle_alpha   90.00
_cell.angle_beta   90.00
_cell.angle_gamma   90.00
#
_symmetry.space_group_name_H-M   'P 1'
#
loop_
_entity.id
_entity.type
_entity.pdbx_description
1 polymer ?
#
loop_
_entity_poly.entity_id
_entity_poly.type
_entity_poly.pdbx_seq_one_letter_code
_entity_poly.pdbx_strand_id
1 'polypeptide(L)'
;MDPVNTLYFIMLFSPKLQMEIIDLQEDVSLKQYRSASTEEFWAKDAIDKYSNCKQLAINLATMFGSTYICEASLSKINFLKNKYRTKLTDSHLEDTLRISCSP
;
A
#
# COMPACT_ATOMS: atom_id res chain seq x y z
N MET A 1 -3.31 -21.05 2.56
CA MET A 1 -4.58 -20.31 2.46
C MET A 1 -5.61 -21.22 1.82
N ASP A 2 -6.84 -21.19 2.30
CA ASP A 2 -7.95 -21.99 1.76
C ASP A 2 -8.28 -21.54 0.32
N PRO A 3 -8.38 -22.45 -0.66
CA PRO A 3 -8.75 -22.11 -2.04
C PRO A 3 -10.11 -21.40 -2.14
N VAL A 4 -11.06 -21.69 -1.25
CA VAL A 4 -12.39 -21.05 -1.24
C VAL A 4 -12.30 -19.57 -0.89
N ASN A 5 -11.48 -19.21 0.12
CA ASN A 5 -11.26 -17.82 0.52
C ASN A 5 -10.49 -17.03 -0.54
N THR A 6 -9.63 -17.70 -1.29
CA THR A 6 -8.87 -17.09 -2.40
C THR A 6 -9.81 -16.71 -3.54
N LEU A 7 -10.74 -17.61 -3.91
CA LEU A 7 -11.75 -17.34 -4.93
C LEU A 7 -12.70 -16.20 -4.52
N TYR A 8 -13.13 -16.17 -3.25
CA TYR A 8 -14.01 -15.10 -2.76
C TYR A 8 -13.35 -13.72 -2.81
N PHE A 9 -12.07 -13.66 -2.48
CA PHE A 9 -11.28 -12.43 -2.57
C PHE A 9 -11.11 -11.97 -4.02
N ILE A 10 -10.89 -12.89 -4.95
CA ILE A 10 -10.76 -12.57 -6.39
C ILE A 10 -12.06 -12.00 -6.95
N MET A 11 -13.22 -12.55 -6.55
CA MET A 11 -14.54 -12.08 -7.01
C MET A 11 -14.86 -10.63 -6.65
N LEU A 12 -14.12 -10.00 -5.72
CA LEU A 12 -14.29 -8.59 -5.36
C LEU A 12 -13.66 -7.62 -6.37
N PHE A 13 -12.83 -8.10 -7.29
CA PHE A 13 -12.14 -7.27 -8.29
C PHE A 13 -12.94 -7.08 -9.58
N SER A 14 -12.53 -6.12 -10.41
CA SER A 14 -13.14 -5.94 -11.73
C SER A 14 -12.89 -7.16 -12.64
N PRO A 15 -13.75 -7.48 -13.61
CA PRO A 15 -13.58 -8.67 -14.47
C PRO A 15 -12.23 -8.73 -15.19
N LYS A 16 -11.69 -7.56 -15.58
CA LYS A 16 -10.36 -7.47 -16.22
C LYS A 16 -9.24 -7.87 -15.26
N LEU A 17 -9.32 -7.39 -14.03
CA LEU A 17 -8.34 -7.70 -12.99
C LEU A 17 -8.46 -9.15 -12.52
N GLN A 18 -9.67 -9.70 -12.45
CA GLN A 18 -9.88 -11.13 -12.14
C GLN A 18 -9.17 -12.04 -13.14
N MET A 19 -9.32 -11.77 -14.44
CA MET A 19 -8.66 -12.53 -15.50
C MET A 19 -7.14 -12.43 -15.40
N GLU A 20 -6.60 -11.22 -15.19
CA GLU A 20 -5.15 -11.06 -14.98
C GLU A 20 -4.65 -11.81 -13.74
N ILE A 21 -5.40 -11.86 -12.64
CA ILE A 21 -5.00 -12.60 -11.44
C ILE A 21 -4.95 -14.11 -11.73
N ILE A 22 -5.95 -14.64 -12.45
CA ILE A 22 -5.98 -16.06 -12.83
C ILE A 22 -4.78 -16.38 -13.73
N ASP A 23 -4.57 -15.56 -14.76
CA ASP A 23 -3.44 -15.73 -15.69
C ASP A 23 -2.09 -15.57 -14.99
N LEU A 24 -1.99 -14.74 -13.96
CA LEU A 24 -0.78 -14.56 -13.15
C LEU A 24 -0.51 -15.77 -12.26
N GLN A 25 -1.56 -16.36 -11.66
CA GLN A 25 -1.46 -17.53 -10.78
C GLN A 25 -1.03 -18.78 -11.53
N GLU A 26 -1.48 -18.93 -12.78
CA GLU A 26 -1.17 -20.09 -13.63
C GLU A 26 0.12 -19.91 -14.46
N ASP A 27 0.75 -18.72 -14.48
CA ASP A 27 1.96 -18.47 -15.26
C ASP A 27 3.18 -19.18 -14.67
N VAL A 28 3.49 -20.35 -15.23
CA VAL A 28 4.62 -21.18 -14.82
C VAL A 28 5.97 -20.52 -15.05
N SER A 29 6.09 -19.57 -15.99
CA SER A 29 7.33 -18.85 -16.23
C SER A 29 7.71 -17.96 -15.05
N LEU A 30 6.72 -17.52 -14.27
CA LEU A 30 6.93 -16.66 -13.11
C LEU A 30 7.44 -17.42 -11.88
N LYS A 31 7.46 -18.76 -11.91
CA LYS A 31 7.97 -19.58 -10.81
C LYS A 31 9.46 -19.32 -10.50
N GLN A 32 10.22 -18.82 -11.48
CA GLN A 32 11.64 -18.46 -11.28
C GLN A 32 11.83 -17.28 -10.32
N TYR A 33 10.81 -16.42 -10.16
CA TYR A 33 10.87 -15.24 -9.31
C TYR A 33 10.45 -15.51 -7.86
N ARG A 34 10.27 -16.77 -7.45
CA ARG A 34 9.89 -17.13 -6.07
C ARG A 34 10.88 -16.65 -5.00
N SER A 35 12.13 -16.39 -5.40
CA SER A 35 13.19 -15.88 -4.54
C SER A 35 13.38 -14.37 -4.62
N ALA A 36 12.72 -13.69 -5.57
CA ALA A 36 12.74 -12.24 -5.67
C ALA A 36 11.91 -11.61 -4.55
N SER A 37 12.31 -10.42 -4.10
CA SER A 37 11.47 -9.62 -3.21
C SER A 37 10.19 -9.17 -3.92
N THR A 38 9.16 -8.86 -3.13
CA THR A 38 7.90 -8.32 -3.66
C THR A 38 8.15 -7.03 -4.44
N GLU A 39 9.05 -6.17 -3.95
CA GLU A 39 9.43 -4.93 -4.61
C GLU A 39 10.12 -5.20 -5.94
N GLU A 40 11.08 -6.13 -6.00
CA GLU A 40 11.79 -6.47 -7.24
C GLU A 40 10.85 -7.09 -8.28
N PHE A 41 9.98 -8.00 -7.85
CA PHE A 41 8.99 -8.63 -8.72
C PHE A 41 8.09 -7.58 -9.37
N TRP A 42 7.50 -6.66 -8.60
CA TRP A 42 6.59 -5.65 -9.14
C TRP A 42 7.30 -4.48 -9.85
N ALA A 43 8.53 -4.13 -9.43
CA ALA A 43 9.28 -3.01 -10.00
C ALA A 43 9.97 -3.36 -11.32
N LYS A 44 10.56 -4.55 -11.44
CA LYS A 44 11.39 -4.96 -12.59
C LYS A 44 10.70 -5.96 -13.51
N ASP A 45 10.02 -6.94 -12.92
CA ASP A 45 9.68 -8.19 -13.64
C ASP A 45 8.17 -8.39 -13.87
N ALA A 46 7.32 -7.54 -13.28
CA ALA A 46 5.90 -7.47 -13.61
C ALA A 46 5.75 -6.90 -15.02
N ILE A 47 5.76 -7.85 -15.96
CA ILE A 47 5.52 -7.73 -17.39
C ILE A 47 4.34 -6.77 -17.63
N ASP A 48 4.39 -5.95 -18.68
CA ASP A 48 3.25 -5.13 -19.14
C ASP A 48 1.95 -5.94 -19.30
N LYS A 49 2.09 -7.26 -19.49
CA LYS A 49 1.02 -8.28 -19.48
C LYS A 49 0.11 -8.21 -18.24
N TYR A 50 0.61 -7.80 -17.08
CA TYR A 50 -0.12 -7.78 -15.80
C TYR A 50 -0.23 -6.37 -15.21
N SER A 51 -0.45 -5.37 -16.07
CA SER A 51 -0.46 -3.96 -15.69
C SER A 51 -1.51 -3.60 -14.62
N ASN A 52 -2.69 -4.24 -14.63
CA ASN A 52 -3.72 -3.97 -13.62
C ASN A 52 -3.33 -4.57 -12.27
N CYS A 53 -2.80 -5.80 -12.26
CA CYS A 53 -2.24 -6.42 -11.06
C CYS A 53 -1.08 -5.59 -10.47
N LYS A 54 -0.18 -5.08 -11.33
CA LYS A 54 0.94 -4.21 -10.92
C LYS A 54 0.45 -2.93 -10.28
N GLN A 55 -0.53 -2.26 -10.87
CA GLN A 55 -1.11 -1.05 -10.29
C GLN A 55 -1.77 -1.32 -8.93
N LEU A 56 -2.49 -2.44 -8.80
CA LEU A 56 -3.07 -2.86 -7.52
C LEU A 56 -1.99 -3.10 -6.46
N ALA A 57 -0.91 -3.81 -6.81
CA ALA A 57 0.19 -4.09 -5.90
C ALA A 57 0.88 -2.81 -5.41
N ILE A 58 1.11 -1.85 -6.32
CA ILE A 58 1.64 -0.52 -5.98
C ILE A 58 0.69 0.21 -5.03
N ASN A 59 -0.61 0.25 -5.34
CA ASN A 59 -1.60 0.91 -4.48
C ASN A 59 -1.66 0.28 -3.08
N LEU A 60 -1.63 -1.06 -2.99
CA LEU A 60 -1.60 -1.76 -1.71
C LEU A 60 -0.33 -1.44 -0.92
N ALA A 61 0.83 -1.42 -1.58
CA ALA A 61 2.10 -1.09 -0.95
C ALA A 61 2.15 0.36 -0.44
N THR A 62 1.59 1.32 -1.18
CA THR A 62 1.62 2.75 -0.80
C THR A 62 0.54 3.13 0.22
N MET A 63 -0.61 2.44 0.22
CA MET A 63 -1.69 2.70 1.19
C MET A 63 -1.22 2.55 2.64
N PHE A 64 -0.36 1.57 2.93
CA PHE A 64 0.17 1.41 4.28
C PHE A 64 1.18 2.50 4.66
N GLY A 65 2.03 2.94 3.73
CA GLY A 65 3.01 3.99 3.99
C GLY A 65 2.36 5.33 4.33
N SER A 66 1.36 5.77 3.56
CA SER A 66 0.66 7.03 3.84
C SER A 66 -0.16 6.95 5.13
N THR A 67 -0.81 5.82 5.40
CA THR A 67 -1.59 5.64 6.63
C THR A 67 -0.69 5.70 7.86
N TYR A 68 0.45 5.01 7.83
CA TYR A 68 1.43 5.05 8.91
C TYR A 68 1.97 6.48 9.15
N ILE A 69 2.36 7.19 8.09
CA ILE A 69 2.85 8.58 8.22
C ILE A 69 1.76 9.48 8.79
N CYS A 70 0.52 9.37 8.30
CA CYS A 70 -0.62 10.13 8.81
C CYS A 70 -0.90 9.81 10.30
N GLU A 71 -0.92 8.54 10.68
CA GLU A 71 -1.15 8.09 12.06
C GLU A 71 -0.03 8.52 13.02
N ALA A 72 1.23 8.41 12.58
CA ALA A 72 2.39 8.85 13.35
C ALA A 72 2.38 10.37 13.54
N SER A 73 2.05 11.14 12.51
CA SER A 73 1.92 12.60 12.58
C SER A 73 0.77 13.03 13.48
N LEU A 74 -0.39 12.39 13.37
CA LEU A 74 -1.53 12.65 14.23
C LEU A 74 -1.21 12.32 15.71
N SER A 75 -0.49 11.22 15.93
CA SER A 75 -0.03 10.82 17.26
C SER A 75 0.97 11.83 17.85
N LYS A 76 1.91 12.34 17.06
CA LYS A 76 2.83 13.42 17.48
C LYS A 76 2.06 14.69 17.86
N ILE A 77 1.07 15.09 17.07
CA ILE A 77 0.21 16.25 17.39
C ILE A 77 -0.57 16.02 18.68
N ASN A 78 -1.16 14.83 18.86
CA ASN A 78 -1.90 14.49 20.07
C ASN A 78 -1.00 14.51 21.31
N PHE A 79 0.25 14.03 21.19
CA PHE A 79 1.25 14.13 22.26
C PHE A 79 1.63 15.59 22.58
N LEU A 80 1.86 16.43 21.57
CA LEU A 80 2.20 17.85 21.75
C LEU A 80 1.05 18.65 22.36
N LYS A 81 -0.19 18.41 21.93
CA LYS A 81 -1.41 19.00 22.50
C LYS A 81 -1.59 18.61 23.97
N ASN A 82 -1.28 17.37 24.34
CA ASN A 82 -1.46 16.88 25.71
C ASN A 82 -0.36 17.37 26.67
N LYS A 83 0.89 17.49 26.19
CA LYS A 83 2.05 17.76 27.07
C LYS A 83 2.43 19.25 27.22
N TYR A 84 2.18 20.10 26.22
CA TYR A 84 2.75 21.47 26.21
C TYR A 84 1.80 22.64 25.89
N ARG A 85 0.57 22.46 25.36
CA ARG A 85 -0.38 23.57 25.15
C ARG A 85 -1.85 23.13 24.97
N THR A 86 -2.77 23.83 25.65
CA THR A 86 -4.23 23.70 25.47
C THR A 86 -4.79 24.48 24.26
N LYS A 87 -3.99 25.33 23.60
CA LYS A 87 -4.38 26.05 22.37
C LYS A 87 -3.23 26.03 21.36
N LEU A 88 -3.43 25.29 20.27
CA LEU A 88 -2.60 25.31 19.08
C LEU A 88 -3.29 26.25 18.08
N THR A 89 -2.67 27.39 17.78
CA THR A 89 -3.14 28.27 16.70
C THR A 89 -2.90 27.59 15.36
N ASP A 90 -3.80 27.81 14.40
CA ASP A 90 -3.86 27.10 13.12
C ASP A 90 -2.50 27.09 12.37
N SER A 91 -1.77 28.22 12.38
CA SER A 91 -0.45 28.30 11.74
C SER A 91 0.61 27.36 12.35
N HIS A 92 0.56 27.13 13.66
CA HIS A 92 1.54 26.29 14.35
C HIS A 92 1.23 24.80 14.15
N LEU A 93 -0.04 24.47 13.91
CA LEU A 93 -0.48 23.12 13.56
C LEU A 93 0.01 22.75 12.16
N GLU A 94 -0.13 23.67 11.20
CA GLU A 94 0.33 23.48 9.82
C GLU A 94 1.86 23.25 9.77
N ASP A 95 2.64 24.10 10.46
CA ASP A 95 4.09 23.95 10.53
C ASP A 95 4.50 22.61 11.16
N THR A 96 3.82 22.21 12.25
CA THR A 96 4.10 20.94 12.95
C THR A 96 3.76 19.73 12.10
N LEU A 97 2.64 19.77 11.36
CA LEU A 97 2.23 18.72 10.42
C LEU A 97 3.24 18.57 9.29
N ARG A 98 3.69 19.69 8.72
CA ARG A 98 4.63 19.69 7.61
C ARG A 98 5.98 19.10 7.99
N ILE A 99 6.45 19.38 9.21
CA ILE A 99 7.69 18.79 9.76
C ILE A 99 7.47 17.30 10.08
N SER A 100 6.30 16.93 10.59
CA SER A 100 6.03 15.54 11.01
C SER A 100 5.80 14.56 9.85
N CYS A 101 5.27 15.06 8.73
CA CYS A 101 5.03 14.31 7.50
C CYS A 101 6.20 14.37 6.50
N SER A 102 7.28 15.07 6.81
CA SER A 102 8.49 15.08 5.97
C SER A 102 9.25 13.75 6.14
N PRO A 103 9.76 13.14 5.06
CA PRO A 103 10.60 11.94 5.12
C PRO A 103 11.88 12.15 5.93
#